data_AF-A0A668AMI0-F1
#
_entry.id   AF-A0A668AMI0-F1
#
_cell.length_a   1.000
_cell.length_b   1.000
_cell.length_c   1.000
_cell.angle_alpha   90.00
_cell.angle_beta   90.00
_cell.angle_gamma   90.00
#
_symmetry.space_group_name_H-M   'P 1'
#
loop_
_entity.id
_entity.type
_entity.pdbx_description
1 polymer ?
#
loop_
_entity_poly.entity_id
_entity_poly.type
_entity_poly.pdbx_seq_one_letter_code
_entity_poly.pdbx_strand_id
1 'polypeptide(L)'
;LSMQFSSLPAEGCVAATLGCAPTSRDVAAYLDQHDELRHMRDEFLVPKISDLPPCRIMLLRKRSVRGLCDRRRALPRTSEEL
;
A
#
# COMPACT_ATOMS: atom_id res chain seq x y z
N LEU A 1 -4.87 27.61 21.35
CA LEU A 1 -5.06 26.16 21.18
C LEU A 1 -3.70 25.49 21.28
N SER A 2 -3.35 25.01 22.47
CA SER A 2 -2.11 24.26 22.67
C SER A 2 -2.32 22.87 22.06
N MET A 3 -1.75 22.63 20.88
CA MET A 3 -1.65 21.26 20.36
C MET A 3 -0.57 20.58 21.21
N GLN A 4 -0.99 19.96 22.31
CA GLN A 4 -0.13 19.03 23.01
C GLN A 4 0.09 17.85 22.07
N PHE A 5 1.28 17.81 21.44
CA PHE A 5 1.84 16.58 20.92
C PHE A 5 2.23 15.76 22.15
N SER A 6 1.23 15.14 22.79
CA SER A 6 1.45 14.12 23.80
C SER A 6 2.28 13.02 23.15
N SER A 7 3.55 12.98 23.55
CA SER A 7 4.50 11.87 23.35
C SER A 7 4.41 11.17 22.00
N LEU A 8 5.34 11.50 21.09
CA LEU A 8 5.82 10.50 20.11
C LEU A 8 6.10 9.23 20.91
N PRO A 9 5.41 8.11 20.66
CA PRO A 9 5.75 6.90 21.36
C PRO A 9 7.16 6.54 20.92
N ALA A 10 8.09 6.58 21.86
CA ALA A 10 9.17 5.61 21.91
C ALA A 10 8.61 4.23 22.35
N GLU A 11 7.40 3.88 21.92
CA GLU A 11 6.89 2.51 22.00
C GLU A 11 7.51 1.78 20.81
N GLY A 12 8.13 0.62 21.07
CA GLY A 12 9.00 -0.07 20.13
C GLY A 12 8.36 -0.29 18.76
N CYS A 13 9.21 -0.49 17.75
CA CYS A 13 8.79 -0.90 16.40
C CYS A 13 7.70 -1.98 16.50
N VAL A 14 6.51 -1.70 15.96
CA VAL A 14 5.37 -2.65 15.92
C VAL A 14 5.80 -4.02 15.38
N ALA A 15 6.73 -4.02 14.42
CA ALA A 15 7.37 -5.22 13.89
C ALA A 15 8.06 -6.08 14.96
N ALA A 16 8.77 -5.46 15.92
CA ALA A 16 9.43 -6.15 17.02
C ALA A 16 8.41 -6.73 18.00
N THR A 17 7.34 -6.00 18.31
CA THR A 17 6.24 -6.49 19.16
C THR A 17 5.50 -7.67 18.53
N LEU A 18 5.35 -7.66 17.20
CA LEU A 18 4.73 -8.73 16.43
C LEU A 18 5.70 -9.87 16.04
N GLY A 19 6.99 -9.74 16.33
CA GLY A 19 8.01 -10.72 15.97
C GLY A 19 8.18 -10.92 14.45
N CYS A 20 7.90 -9.89 13.64
CA CYS A 20 7.93 -9.97 12.18
C CYS A 20 8.83 -8.88 11.56
N ALA A 21 9.06 -8.97 10.25
CA ALA A 21 9.82 -7.94 9.53
C ALA A 21 9.02 -6.63 9.45
N PRO A 22 9.66 -5.45 9.47
CA PRO A 22 8.96 -4.16 9.41
C PRO A 22 8.17 -3.92 8.13
N THR A 23 8.50 -4.64 7.06
CA THR A 23 7.79 -4.62 5.78
C THR A 23 6.75 -5.75 5.65
N SER A 24 6.51 -6.51 6.71
CA SER A 24 5.49 -7.57 6.72
C SER A 24 4.09 -6.99 6.58
N ARG A 25 3.21 -7.75 5.93
CA ARG A 25 1.78 -7.45 5.85
C ARG A 25 1.14 -7.37 7.23
N ASP A 26 1.64 -8.13 8.20
CA ASP A 26 1.07 -8.18 9.56
C ASP A 26 1.22 -6.86 10.30
N VAL A 27 2.34 -6.15 10.09
CA VAL A 27 2.56 -4.80 10.63
C VAL A 27 1.54 -3.83 10.06
N ALA A 28 1.34 -3.85 8.74
CA ALA A 28 0.35 -2.98 8.09
C ALA A 28 -1.08 -3.28 8.59
N ALA A 29 -1.44 -4.56 8.72
CA ALA A 29 -2.75 -4.96 9.22
C ALA A 29 -2.97 -4.54 10.68
N TYR A 30 -1.95 -4.65 11.53
CA TYR A 30 -2.02 -4.19 12.92
C TYR A 30 -2.24 -2.67 12.99
N LEU A 31 -1.50 -1.90 12.19
CA LEU A 31 -1.65 -0.44 12.13
C LEU A 31 -3.03 -0.05 11.62
N ASP A 32 -3.54 -0.72 10.59
CA ASP A 32 -4.91 -0.49 10.08
C ASP A 32 -5.99 -0.79 11.14
N GLN A 33 -5.77 -1.76 12.03
CA GLN A 33 -6.73 -2.11 13.09
C GLN A 33 -6.75 -1.11 14.24
N HIS A 34 -5.62 -0.48 14.54
CA HIS A 34 -5.45 0.50 15.63
C HIS A 34 -5.56 1.95 15.15
N ASP A 35 -5.89 2.16 13.87
CA ASP A 35 -6.12 3.49 13.30
C ASP A 35 -7.49 4.04 13.75
N GLU A 36 -7.47 5.01 14.67
CA GLU A 36 -8.68 5.69 15.16
C GLU A 36 -9.43 6.40 14.03
N LEU A 37 -8.74 6.80 12.96
CA LEU A 37 -9.29 7.49 11.79
C LEU A 37 -9.74 6.53 10.69
N ARG A 38 -9.68 5.22 10.92
CA ARG A 38 -10.06 4.19 9.93
C ARG A 38 -11.45 4.43 9.35
N HIS A 39 -12.40 4.89 10.16
CA HIS A 39 -13.78 5.16 9.76
C HIS A 39 -13.88 6.25 8.67
N MET A 40 -12.93 7.18 8.63
CA MET A 40 -12.92 8.24 7.62
C MET A 40 -12.67 7.71 6.22
N ARG A 41 -12.11 6.49 6.05
CA ARG A 41 -11.89 5.89 4.72
C ARG A 41 -13.20 5.73 3.94
N ASP A 42 -14.32 5.58 4.63
CA ASP A 42 -15.65 5.43 4.03
C ASP A 42 -16.21 6.77 3.52
N GLU A 43 -15.64 7.90 3.95
CA GLU A 43 -16.06 9.24 3.52
C GLU A 43 -15.46 9.65 2.17
N PHE A 44 -14.48 8.89 1.65
CA PHE A 44 -13.81 9.18 0.39
C PHE A 44 -14.22 8.22 -0.72
N LEU A 45 -14.39 8.76 -1.93
CA LEU A 45 -14.49 7.95 -3.15
C LEU A 45 -13.10 7.44 -3.53
N VAL A 46 -12.75 6.25 -3.08
CA VAL A 46 -11.50 5.59 -3.46
C VAL A 46 -11.69 4.86 -4.80
N PRO A 47 -10.99 5.26 -5.88
CA PRO A 47 -11.13 4.62 -7.19
C PRO A 47 -10.63 3.18 -7.14
N LYS A 48 -11.31 2.29 -7.85
CA LYS A 48 -10.83 0.92 -8.07
C LYS A 48 -9.65 0.95 -9.04
N ILE A 49 -8.86 -0.12 -9.05
CA ILE A 49 -7.73 -0.25 -9.99
C ILE A 49 -8.20 -0.15 -11.46
N SER A 50 -9.42 -0.59 -11.77
CA SER A 50 -10.05 -0.44 -13.09
C SER A 50 -10.33 1.01 -13.49
N ASP A 51 -10.54 1.86 -12.49
CA ASP A 51 -10.89 3.27 -12.68
C ASP A 51 -9.62 4.12 -12.83
N LEU A 52 -8.46 3.56 -12.47
CA LEU A 52 -7.17 4.18 -12.69
C LEU A 52 -6.84 4.15 -14.19
N PRO A 53 -6.32 5.26 -14.76
CA PRO A 53 -5.83 5.23 -16.12
C PRO A 53 -4.75 4.14 -16.24
N PRO A 54 -4.72 3.38 -17.35
CA PRO A 54 -3.65 2.42 -17.57
C PRO A 54 -2.32 3.10 -17.33
N CYS A 55 -1.47 2.50 -16.47
CA CYS A 55 -0.15 3.02 -16.12
C CYS A 55 0.78 2.97 -17.34
N ARG A 56 0.52 3.77 -18.36
CA ARG A 56 1.42 4.14 -19.43
C ARG A 56 1.70 5.62 -19.28
N ILE A 57 2.35 5.95 -18.16
CA ILE A 57 3.13 7.18 -17.95
C ILE A 57 2.47 8.43 -18.57
N MET A 58 1.57 9.08 -17.82
CA MET A 58 1.36 10.51 -18.00
C MET A 58 2.18 11.30 -16.98
N LEU A 59 3.48 10.96 -16.88
CA LEU A 59 4.47 11.92 -16.40
C LEU A 59 4.63 12.97 -17.48
N LEU A 60 3.91 14.09 -17.35
CA LEU A 60 4.27 15.32 -18.04
C LEU A 60 5.55 15.92 -17.42
N ARG A 61 6.64 15.16 -17.49
CA ARG A 61 8.00 15.69 -17.51
C ARG A 61 8.70 14.98 -18.66
N LYS A 62 9.08 15.76 -19.67
CA LYS A 62 9.97 15.32 -20.74
C LYS A 62 11.29 14.82 -20.13
N ARG A 63 11.37 13.55 -19.76
CA ARG A 63 12.61 12.76 -19.64
C ARG A 63 12.25 11.28 -19.51
N SER A 64 12.70 10.55 -20.52
CA SER A 64 12.48 9.13 -20.78
C SER A 64 12.85 8.25 -19.58
N VAL A 65 11.88 7.50 -19.05
CA VAL A 65 12.16 6.32 -18.20
C VAL A 65 11.51 5.11 -18.88
N ARG A 66 12.31 4.39 -19.66
CA ARG A 66 11.90 3.12 -20.26
C ARG A 66 11.95 2.04 -19.18
N GLY A 67 10.84 1.35 -18.94
CA GLY A 67 10.88 -0.04 -18.47
C GLY A 67 10.23 -0.42 -17.12
N LEU A 68 9.28 0.34 -16.54
CA LEU A 68 8.76 0.00 -15.20
C LEU A 68 7.36 -0.62 -15.12
N CYS A 69 6.66 -0.87 -16.22
CA CYS A 69 5.29 -1.39 -16.16
C CYS A 69 5.12 -2.67 -17.00
N ASP A 70 5.77 -3.76 -16.58
CA ASP A 70 5.15 -5.09 -16.65
C ASP A 70 5.94 -6.12 -15.81
N ARG A 71 5.39 -6.48 -14.65
CA ARG A 71 5.59 -7.78 -14.02
C ARG A 71 4.24 -8.40 -13.70
N ARG A 72 3.36 -8.50 -14.71
CA ARG A 72 2.43 -9.63 -14.72
C ARG A 72 3.27 -10.89 -14.90
N ARG A 73 3.66 -11.51 -13.78
CA ARG A 73 4.07 -12.91 -13.77
C ARG A 73 2.81 -13.70 -14.14
N ALA A 74 2.56 -13.90 -15.43
CA ALA A 74 1.57 -14.85 -15.89
C ALA A 74 2.01 -16.21 -15.36
N LEU A 75 1.32 -16.72 -14.35
CA LEU A 75 1.45 -18.10 -13.93
C LEU A 75 0.99 -18.96 -15.13
N PRO A 76 1.77 -19.95 -15.59
CA PRO A 76 1.33 -20.81 -16.68
C PRO A 76 0.07 -21.56 -16.23
N ARG A 77 -1.00 -21.46 -17.01
CA ARG A 77 -2.14 -22.37 -16.89
C ARG A 77 -1.66 -23.74 -17.33
N THR A 78 -1.41 -24.62 -16.37
CA THR A 78 -1.31 -26.06 -16.61
C THR A 78 -2.71 -26.62 -16.75
N SER A 79 -3.05 -27.13 -17.91
CA SER A 79 -3.61 -28.48 -18.13
C SER A 79 -4.16 -28.56 -19.54
N GLU A 80 -3.67 -29.55 -20.27
CA GLU A 80 -4.40 -30.44 -21.17
C GLU A 80 -5.66 -29.88 -21.83
N GLU A 81 -5.62 -29.70 -23.15
CA GLU A 81 -6.66 -30.27 -24.02
C GLU A 81 -6.12 -30.43 -25.45
N LEU A 82 -6.50 -31.57 -26.02
CA LEU A 82 -6.09 -32.26 -27.25
C LEU A 82 -5.89 -31.38 -28.51
#